data_AF-A0A933CM64-F1
#
_entry.id   AF-A0A933CM64-F1
#
_cell.length_a   1.000
_cell.length_b   1.000
_cell.length_c   1.000
_cell.angle_alpha   90.00
_cell.angle_beta   90.00
_cell.angle_gamma   90.00
#
_symmetry.space_group_name_H-M   'P 1'
#
loop_
_entity.id
_entity.type
_entity.pdbx_description
1 polymer ?
#
loop_
_entity_poly.entity_id
_entity_poly.type
_entity_poly.pdbx_seq_one_letter_code
_entity_poly.pdbx_strand_id
1 'polypeptide(L)'
;MAYFNQVFWNSLEGRFFTQSIHPHLSLGDHAELLIPFLLPFYGLFQDPRTLLVLQAAALSIAAAPLYLLTKHRLGDRSKVPLLVALAYLASPLVHNIALFEFHILPFAIPFLFAALLAYDRGRKGEFMVWATLAMLAREDVTMVVAAIGLLAWIERRSRFWRFVPIVFGAAWFLAAMRLIGHFAPEGGYKFLVYYSWLGGSFGEILLNAIKHPIKVFVHIDTLPNLEMILGFGMPLLFLPYFRPRRLLLAIGPLAQILLGAPGGGSLILETHYASLFLPAIFAAAIDGVAALPGVAKRTRLDKKVLTAIFAVGAAYGAIALGPLPSVAVRMFAPGADIVRANAAREALGKIPASASVIAGYSLLPNLSSRERLHSLHYAFLGVTQYGGSSYKTPDSRVVAFDSEDLLTYRTQFLNTGWTRPYYGGGYDRLASRLGAPMFSRDAFTIYDSPVPSVPGTKGTGERAQTSPAPAGGRFLNDRITLESWPEVGRDTLLLNLRWKLYGLPPDVEPAMRLTVKNGKNKAVLTRDYGFANAPVSIKKAADGPILSRLEVPIADLPAGRYWAEIELAREDAFVTVSGIRSVERVVTGRESWGGARVAEFVR
;
A
#
# COMPACT_ATOMS: atom_id res chain seq x y z
N MET A 1 -6.80 -4.14 -4.58
CA MET A 1 -7.45 -5.01 -5.62
C MET A 1 -8.46 -6.01 -5.05
N ALA A 2 -8.05 -6.98 -4.23
CA ALA A 2 -8.89 -8.11 -3.80
C ALA A 2 -10.17 -7.70 -3.07
N TYR A 3 -10.09 -6.63 -2.26
CA TYR A 3 -11.22 -6.03 -1.56
C TYR A 3 -12.37 -5.72 -2.52
N PHE A 4 -12.11 -4.89 -3.53
CA PHE A 4 -13.12 -4.50 -4.52
C PHE A 4 -13.60 -5.69 -5.35
N ASN A 5 -12.71 -6.59 -5.77
CA ASN A 5 -13.15 -7.77 -6.49
C ASN A 5 -14.14 -8.62 -5.70
N GLN A 6 -13.92 -8.79 -4.38
CA GLN A 6 -14.89 -9.48 -3.54
C GLN A 6 -16.23 -8.74 -3.47
N VAL A 7 -16.21 -7.41 -3.36
CA VAL A 7 -17.43 -6.60 -3.35
C VAL A 7 -18.23 -6.78 -4.64
N PHE A 8 -17.57 -6.71 -5.80
CA PHE A 8 -18.20 -6.89 -7.10
C PHE A 8 -18.69 -8.31 -7.33
N TRP A 9 -17.85 -9.30 -7.05
CA TRP A 9 -18.19 -10.72 -7.21
C TRP A 9 -19.36 -11.13 -6.32
N ASN A 10 -19.31 -10.82 -5.01
CA ASN A 10 -20.43 -11.13 -4.12
C ASN A 10 -21.72 -10.39 -4.51
N SER A 11 -21.63 -9.16 -5.01
CA SER A 11 -22.81 -8.41 -5.45
C SER A 11 -23.48 -9.04 -6.68
N LEU A 12 -22.71 -9.60 -7.62
CA LEU A 12 -23.28 -10.38 -8.73
C LEU A 12 -23.95 -11.68 -8.25
N GLU A 13 -23.40 -12.28 -7.20
CA GLU A 13 -23.96 -13.47 -6.55
C GLU A 13 -25.13 -13.14 -5.58
N GLY A 14 -25.70 -11.93 -5.65
CA GLY A 14 -26.84 -11.49 -4.84
C GLY A 14 -26.52 -11.01 -3.42
N ARG A 15 -25.25 -11.05 -3.00
CA ARG A 15 -24.76 -10.56 -1.71
C ARG A 15 -24.19 -9.15 -1.86
N PHE A 16 -25.07 -8.19 -2.09
CA PHE A 16 -24.70 -6.79 -2.35
C PHE A 16 -23.74 -6.22 -1.31
N PHE A 17 -22.67 -5.56 -1.78
CA PHE A 17 -21.65 -4.87 -0.99
C PHE A 17 -20.87 -5.73 0.02
N THR A 18 -21.06 -7.06 -0.03
CA THR A 18 -20.45 -8.00 0.92
C THR A 18 -19.01 -8.32 0.53
N GLN A 19 -18.13 -8.38 1.52
CA GLN A 19 -16.77 -8.87 1.37
C GLN A 19 -16.29 -9.44 2.72
N SER A 20 -15.29 -10.32 2.71
CA SER A 20 -14.79 -11.01 3.92
C SER A 20 -13.34 -10.65 4.31
N ILE A 21 -12.69 -9.77 3.54
CA ILE A 21 -11.35 -9.25 3.81
C ILE A 21 -11.37 -8.31 5.02
N HIS A 22 -12.36 -7.41 5.09
CA HIS A 22 -12.78 -6.68 6.27
C HIS A 22 -14.04 -7.32 6.86
N PRO A 23 -14.28 -7.24 8.18
CA PRO A 23 -15.36 -7.98 8.83
C PRO A 23 -16.79 -7.44 8.55
N HIS A 24 -16.94 -6.28 7.91
CA HIS A 24 -18.23 -5.60 7.70
C HIS A 24 -18.51 -5.32 6.21
N LEU A 25 -19.74 -4.88 5.89
CA LEU A 25 -20.08 -4.47 4.52
C LEU A 25 -19.17 -3.33 4.06
N SER A 26 -18.83 -3.31 2.77
CA SER A 26 -18.00 -2.23 2.19
C SER A 26 -18.59 -0.82 2.39
N LEU A 27 -19.92 -0.72 2.50
CA LEU A 27 -20.62 0.51 2.82
C LEU A 27 -20.26 1.11 4.19
N GLY A 28 -19.76 0.31 5.13
CA GLY A 28 -19.27 0.82 6.42
C GLY A 28 -17.88 1.46 6.34
N ASP A 29 -17.21 1.39 5.18
CA ASP A 29 -15.96 2.11 4.93
C ASP A 29 -16.19 3.38 4.11
N HIS A 30 -16.89 3.25 2.98
CA HIS A 30 -17.16 4.33 2.05
C HIS A 30 -18.53 4.16 1.39
N ALA A 31 -19.19 5.27 1.04
CA ALA A 31 -20.48 5.25 0.34
C ALA A 31 -20.29 5.14 -1.17
N GLU A 32 -19.79 4.01 -1.64
CA GLU A 32 -19.44 3.75 -3.05
C GLU A 32 -20.65 3.21 -3.86
N LEU A 33 -21.71 4.02 -3.90
CA LEU A 33 -22.99 3.68 -4.51
C LEU A 33 -22.97 3.56 -6.04
N LEU A 34 -21.83 3.84 -6.68
CA LEU A 34 -21.62 3.63 -8.11
C LEU A 34 -21.40 2.14 -8.47
N ILE A 35 -21.00 1.31 -7.50
CA ILE A 35 -20.66 -0.11 -7.73
C ILE A 35 -21.77 -0.89 -8.47
N PRO A 36 -23.07 -0.81 -8.10
CA PRO A 36 -24.14 -1.53 -8.78
C PRO A 36 -24.24 -1.24 -10.28
N PHE A 37 -23.92 -0.01 -10.70
CA PHE A 37 -23.95 0.40 -12.10
C PHE A 37 -22.78 -0.18 -12.91
N LEU A 38 -21.71 -0.59 -12.23
CA LEU A 38 -20.53 -1.22 -12.84
C LEU A 38 -20.64 -2.74 -12.92
N LEU A 39 -21.60 -3.36 -12.20
CA LEU A 39 -21.79 -4.81 -12.16
C LEU A 39 -22.05 -5.45 -13.53
N PRO A 40 -22.86 -4.87 -14.45
CA PRO A 40 -23.08 -5.47 -15.77
C PRO A 40 -21.78 -5.61 -16.58
N PHE A 41 -20.86 -4.66 -16.44
CA PHE A 41 -19.58 -4.68 -17.14
C PHE A 41 -18.59 -5.67 -16.50
N TYR A 42 -18.55 -5.73 -15.16
CA TYR A 42 -17.76 -6.73 -14.44
C TYR A 42 -18.28 -8.15 -14.70
N GLY A 43 -19.60 -8.33 -14.86
CA GLY A 43 -20.23 -9.63 -15.13
C GLY A 43 -19.83 -10.27 -16.46
N LEU A 44 -19.31 -9.49 -17.43
CA LEU A 44 -18.77 -10.03 -18.67
C LEU A 44 -17.56 -10.93 -18.42
N PHE A 45 -16.69 -10.53 -17.48
CA PHE A 45 -15.49 -11.26 -17.10
C PHE A 45 -15.23 -11.05 -15.61
N GLN A 46 -15.67 -11.99 -14.77
CA GLN A 46 -15.61 -11.89 -13.30
C GLN A 46 -14.20 -12.11 -12.74
N ASP A 47 -13.29 -11.20 -13.08
CA ASP A 47 -11.87 -11.26 -12.77
C ASP A 47 -11.36 -9.90 -12.27
N PRO A 48 -10.44 -9.85 -11.30
CA PRO A 48 -9.87 -8.60 -10.79
C PRO A 48 -9.28 -7.70 -11.88
N ARG A 49 -8.74 -8.28 -12.96
CA ARG A 49 -8.18 -7.53 -14.09
C ARG A 49 -9.25 -6.72 -14.83
N THR A 50 -10.49 -7.18 -14.86
CA THR A 50 -11.61 -6.44 -15.46
C THR A 50 -11.83 -5.12 -14.76
N LEU A 51 -11.67 -5.07 -13.43
CA LEU A 51 -11.77 -3.83 -12.68
C LEU A 51 -10.69 -2.81 -13.09
N LEU A 52 -9.45 -3.26 -13.32
CA LEU A 52 -8.38 -2.40 -13.84
C LEU A 52 -8.71 -1.84 -15.23
N VAL A 53 -9.28 -2.67 -16.11
CA VAL A 53 -9.73 -2.23 -17.43
C VAL A 53 -10.83 -1.18 -17.31
N LEU A 54 -11.82 -1.38 -16.43
CA LEU A 54 -12.89 -0.40 -16.19
C LEU A 54 -12.35 0.93 -15.65
N GLN A 55 -11.41 0.89 -14.72
CA GLN A 55 -10.75 2.10 -14.20
C GLN A 55 -9.97 2.83 -15.30
N ALA A 56 -9.19 2.12 -16.11
CA ALA A 56 -8.46 2.69 -17.23
C ALA A 56 -9.40 3.29 -18.29
N ALA A 57 -10.53 2.63 -18.56
CA ALA A 57 -11.57 3.15 -19.44
C ALA A 57 -12.20 4.43 -18.89
N ALA A 58 -12.56 4.47 -17.61
CA ALA A 58 -13.12 5.67 -16.98
C ALA A 58 -12.15 6.86 -17.02
N LEU A 59 -10.88 6.62 -16.72
CA LEU A 59 -9.82 7.63 -16.86
C LEU A 59 -9.71 8.13 -18.29
N SER A 60 -9.73 7.23 -19.28
CA SER A 60 -9.64 7.59 -20.70
C SER A 60 -10.85 8.38 -21.19
N ILE A 61 -12.06 7.97 -20.80
CA ILE A 61 -13.33 8.63 -21.14
C ILE A 61 -13.33 10.07 -20.62
N ALA A 62 -12.71 10.34 -19.47
CA ALA A 62 -12.64 11.69 -18.89
C ALA A 62 -11.96 12.74 -19.78
N ALA A 63 -11.10 12.31 -20.73
CA ALA A 63 -10.50 13.21 -21.70
C ALA A 63 -11.54 13.87 -22.62
N ALA A 64 -12.67 13.21 -22.90
CA ALA A 64 -13.72 13.74 -23.77
C ALA A 64 -14.47 14.95 -23.17
N PRO A 65 -15.06 14.89 -21.96
CA PRO A 65 -15.67 16.07 -21.35
C PRO A 65 -14.64 17.18 -21.05
N LEU A 66 -13.37 16.83 -20.76
CA LEU A 66 -12.30 17.81 -20.62
C LEU A 66 -11.98 18.54 -21.93
N TYR A 67 -11.91 17.81 -23.04
CA TYR A 67 -11.77 18.38 -24.39
C TYR A 67 -12.92 19.35 -24.67
N LEU A 68 -14.16 18.92 -24.42
CA LEU A 68 -15.35 19.74 -24.65
C LEU A 68 -15.40 20.98 -23.74
N LEU A 69 -14.96 20.86 -22.49
CA LEU A 69 -14.80 21.98 -21.55
C LEU A 69 -13.78 23.00 -22.08
N THR A 70 -12.62 22.51 -22.53
CA THR A 70 -11.58 23.37 -23.07
C THR A 70 -12.04 24.07 -24.36
N LYS A 71 -12.70 23.33 -25.25
CA LYS A 71 -13.28 23.84 -26.50
C LYS A 71 -14.35 24.90 -26.23
N HIS A 72 -15.20 24.69 -25.24
CA HIS A 72 -16.23 25.67 -24.84
C HIS A 72 -15.61 26.99 -24.35
N ARG A 73 -14.50 26.94 -23.61
CA ARG A 73 -13.87 28.14 -23.04
C ARG A 73 -12.92 28.86 -23.98
N LEU A 74 -12.12 28.13 -24.74
CA LEU A 74 -11.04 28.69 -25.57
C LEU A 74 -11.37 28.71 -27.07
N GLY A 75 -12.50 28.12 -27.45
CA GLY A 75 -12.92 27.96 -28.83
C GLY A 75 -12.21 26.83 -29.57
N ASP A 76 -12.73 26.51 -30.77
CA ASP A 76 -12.32 25.35 -31.58
C ASP A 76 -11.23 25.66 -32.60
N ARG A 77 -10.87 26.93 -32.78
CA ARG A 77 -9.94 27.37 -33.85
C ARG A 77 -8.47 27.08 -33.53
N SER A 78 -8.18 26.49 -32.37
CA SER A 78 -6.83 26.15 -31.92
C SER A 78 -6.73 24.66 -31.60
N LYS A 79 -5.51 24.09 -31.64
CA LYS A 79 -5.26 22.70 -31.20
C LYS A 79 -5.27 22.57 -29.66
N VAL A 80 -5.50 23.66 -28.92
CA VAL A 80 -5.39 23.69 -27.45
C VAL A 80 -6.35 22.70 -26.77
N PRO A 81 -7.64 22.56 -27.16
CA PRO A 81 -8.51 21.56 -26.56
C PRO A 81 -7.97 20.14 -26.67
N LEU A 82 -7.42 19.77 -27.84
CA LEU A 82 -6.79 18.48 -28.06
C LEU A 82 -5.52 18.33 -27.22
N LEU A 83 -4.66 19.35 -27.17
CA LEU A 83 -3.43 19.32 -26.38
C LEU A 83 -3.70 19.18 -24.88
N VAL A 84 -4.74 19.83 -24.34
CA VAL A 84 -5.13 19.69 -22.92
C VAL A 84 -5.64 18.27 -22.64
N ALA A 85 -6.44 17.70 -23.54
CA ALA A 85 -6.91 16.31 -23.40
C ALA A 85 -5.75 15.31 -23.47
N LEU A 86 -4.80 15.50 -24.40
CA LEU A 86 -3.59 14.68 -24.49
C LEU A 86 -2.67 14.86 -23.27
N ALA A 87 -2.53 16.07 -22.75
CA ALA A 87 -1.77 16.34 -21.53
C ALA A 87 -2.40 15.69 -20.29
N TYR A 88 -3.73 15.60 -20.24
CA TYR A 88 -4.44 14.81 -19.23
C TYR A 88 -4.11 13.33 -19.36
N LEU A 89 -4.25 12.75 -20.56
CA LEU A 89 -3.98 11.33 -20.79
C LEU A 89 -2.52 10.97 -20.52
N ALA A 90 -1.58 11.85 -20.84
CA ALA A 90 -0.15 11.66 -20.61
C ALA A 90 0.30 12.08 -19.19
N SER A 91 -0.62 12.56 -18.34
CA SER A 91 -0.26 13.06 -17.01
C SER A 91 0.25 11.92 -16.12
N PRO A 92 1.39 12.10 -15.41
CA PRO A 92 1.85 11.11 -14.45
C PRO A 92 0.82 10.83 -13.37
N LEU A 93 0.00 11.81 -12.98
CA LEU A 93 -1.08 11.62 -12.01
C LEU A 93 -2.12 10.61 -12.53
N VAL A 94 -2.49 10.71 -13.81
CA VAL A 94 -3.46 9.78 -14.42
C VAL A 94 -2.86 8.38 -14.54
N HIS A 95 -1.58 8.28 -14.93
CA HIS A 95 -0.88 6.99 -14.99
C HIS A 95 -0.68 6.35 -13.61
N ASN A 96 -0.33 7.13 -12.59
CA ASN A 96 -0.19 6.66 -11.21
C ASN A 96 -1.52 6.10 -10.69
N ILE A 97 -2.64 6.82 -10.89
CA ILE A 97 -3.98 6.31 -10.56
C ILE A 97 -4.25 5.00 -11.31
N ALA A 98 -3.95 4.93 -12.61
CA ALA A 98 -4.20 3.74 -13.43
C ALA A 98 -3.39 2.51 -12.97
N LEU A 99 -2.15 2.72 -12.51
CA LEU A 99 -1.20 1.64 -12.18
C LEU A 99 -1.11 1.30 -10.69
N PHE A 100 -1.70 2.11 -9.80
CA PHE A 100 -1.69 1.86 -8.36
C PHE A 100 -2.49 0.59 -8.01
N GLU A 101 -3.80 0.73 -7.81
CA GLU A 101 -4.75 -0.37 -7.71
C GLU A 101 -6.16 0.18 -7.97
N PHE A 102 -7.12 -0.71 -8.18
CA PHE A 102 -8.50 -0.34 -8.44
C PHE A 102 -9.13 0.39 -7.25
N HIS A 103 -9.79 1.49 -7.55
CA HIS A 103 -10.62 2.29 -6.66
C HIS A 103 -11.85 2.79 -7.41
N ILE A 104 -12.93 3.14 -6.69
CA ILE A 104 -14.12 3.74 -7.31
C ILE A 104 -13.92 5.23 -7.60
N LEU A 105 -13.07 5.91 -6.82
CA LEU A 105 -12.85 7.35 -6.93
C LEU A 105 -12.50 7.87 -8.35
N PRO A 106 -11.64 7.20 -9.15
CA PRO A 106 -11.32 7.64 -10.51
C PRO A 106 -12.53 7.74 -11.45
N PHE A 107 -13.61 6.98 -11.19
CA PHE A 107 -14.84 7.05 -11.98
C PHE A 107 -15.59 8.38 -11.78
N ALA A 108 -15.30 9.14 -10.72
CA ALA A 108 -15.86 10.48 -10.53
C ALA A 108 -15.33 11.49 -11.56
N ILE A 109 -14.08 11.33 -12.04
CA ILE A 109 -13.38 12.31 -12.88
C ILE A 109 -14.16 12.66 -14.16
N PRO A 110 -14.61 11.70 -15.00
CA PRO A 110 -15.37 12.04 -16.21
C PRO A 110 -16.65 12.81 -15.90
N PHE A 111 -17.35 12.44 -14.82
CA PHE A 111 -18.58 13.10 -14.39
C PHE A 111 -18.33 14.50 -13.83
N LEU A 112 -17.23 14.71 -13.09
CA LEU A 112 -16.85 16.04 -12.59
C LEU A 112 -16.46 16.98 -13.73
N PHE A 113 -15.73 16.51 -14.75
CA PHE A 113 -15.48 17.32 -15.94
C PHE A 113 -16.77 17.63 -16.71
N ALA A 114 -17.68 16.67 -16.84
CA ALA A 114 -18.98 16.89 -17.49
C ALA A 114 -19.87 17.87 -16.69
N ALA A 115 -19.84 17.80 -15.36
CA ALA A 115 -20.52 18.74 -14.48
C ALA A 115 -19.95 20.16 -14.64
N LEU A 116 -18.63 20.31 -14.70
CA LEU A 116 -17.98 21.61 -14.96
C LEU A 116 -18.31 22.17 -16.36
N LEU A 117 -18.41 21.30 -17.37
CA LEU A 117 -18.89 21.70 -18.69
C LEU A 117 -20.34 22.19 -18.66
N ALA A 118 -21.23 21.48 -17.96
CA ALA A 118 -22.62 21.89 -17.81
C ALA A 118 -22.75 23.20 -17.01
N TYR A 119 -21.93 23.39 -15.98
CA TYR A 119 -21.79 24.63 -15.23
C TYR A 119 -21.40 25.81 -16.14
N ASP A 120 -20.36 25.63 -16.96
CA ASP A 120 -19.88 26.66 -17.89
C ASP A 120 -20.90 26.99 -18.98
N ARG A 121 -21.69 26.01 -19.40
CA ARG A 121 -22.80 26.19 -20.35
C ARG A 121 -24.07 26.74 -19.70
N GLY A 122 -24.15 26.83 -18.37
CA GLY A 122 -25.35 27.24 -17.65
C GLY A 122 -26.50 26.21 -17.69
N ARG A 123 -26.23 24.95 -18.04
CA ARG A 123 -27.23 23.87 -18.17
C ARG A 123 -27.46 23.17 -16.84
N LYS A 124 -28.42 23.69 -16.06
CA LYS A 124 -28.71 23.25 -14.68
C LYS A 124 -29.07 21.76 -14.57
N GLY A 125 -29.96 21.26 -15.45
CA GLY A 125 -30.40 19.86 -15.41
C GLY A 125 -29.25 18.88 -15.65
N GLU A 126 -28.45 19.13 -16.70
CA GLU A 126 -27.26 18.33 -16.97
C GLU A 126 -26.25 18.36 -15.83
N PHE A 127 -26.04 19.54 -15.23
CA PHE A 127 -25.17 19.64 -14.07
C PHE A 127 -25.64 18.74 -12.92
N MET A 128 -26.94 18.74 -12.62
CA MET A 128 -27.48 17.89 -11.54
C MET A 128 -27.29 16.40 -11.84
N VAL A 129 -27.48 15.97 -13.10
CA VAL A 129 -27.23 14.59 -13.51
C VAL A 129 -25.76 14.22 -13.31
N TRP A 130 -24.83 15.00 -13.88
CA TRP A 130 -23.41 14.69 -13.78
C TRP A 130 -22.85 14.82 -12.37
N ALA A 131 -23.30 15.80 -11.59
CA ALA A 131 -22.92 15.94 -10.18
C ALA A 131 -23.41 14.75 -9.35
N THR A 132 -24.64 14.27 -9.59
CA THR A 132 -25.17 13.08 -8.89
C THR A 132 -24.36 11.83 -9.24
N LEU A 133 -24.08 11.60 -10.53
CA LEU A 133 -23.24 10.48 -10.97
C LEU A 133 -21.83 10.53 -10.37
N ALA A 134 -21.24 11.71 -10.24
CA ALA A 134 -19.96 11.89 -9.58
C ALA A 134 -20.02 11.53 -8.08
N MET A 135 -21.03 12.01 -7.36
CA MET A 135 -21.15 11.79 -5.91
C MET A 135 -21.56 10.36 -5.52
N LEU A 136 -22.09 9.57 -6.46
CA LEU A 136 -22.26 8.12 -6.28
C LEU A 136 -20.91 7.40 -6.13
N ALA A 137 -19.81 7.95 -6.64
CA ALA A 137 -18.51 7.29 -6.57
C ALA A 137 -17.99 7.18 -5.13
N ARG A 138 -18.08 8.26 -4.35
CA ARG A 138 -17.65 8.29 -2.95
C ARG A 138 -18.15 9.56 -2.24
N GLU A 139 -18.29 9.50 -0.92
CA GLU A 139 -18.84 10.61 -0.12
C GLU A 139 -18.01 11.90 -0.19
N ASP A 140 -16.70 11.82 -0.33
CA ASP A 140 -15.80 12.99 -0.35
C ASP A 140 -15.80 13.73 -1.70
N VAL A 141 -16.33 13.12 -2.76
CA VAL A 141 -16.57 13.80 -4.06
C VAL A 141 -17.55 14.97 -3.91
N THR A 142 -18.45 14.90 -2.92
CA THR A 142 -19.42 15.96 -2.60
C THR A 142 -18.75 17.30 -2.30
N MET A 143 -17.53 17.29 -1.77
CA MET A 143 -16.77 18.49 -1.46
C MET A 143 -16.40 19.28 -2.71
N VAL A 144 -16.07 18.58 -3.80
CA VAL A 144 -15.77 19.19 -5.10
C VAL A 144 -17.04 19.82 -5.68
N VAL A 145 -18.18 19.13 -5.58
CA VAL A 145 -19.49 19.64 -6.05
C VAL A 145 -19.92 20.87 -5.25
N ALA A 146 -19.79 20.85 -3.93
CA ALA A 146 -20.07 22.01 -3.09
C ALA A 146 -19.15 23.19 -3.43
N ALA A 147 -17.87 22.94 -3.72
CA ALA A 147 -16.92 23.97 -4.13
C ALA A 147 -17.27 24.63 -5.48
N ILE A 148 -17.99 23.95 -6.39
CA ILE A 148 -18.55 24.59 -7.60
C ILE A 148 -19.54 25.71 -7.20
N GLY A 149 -20.30 25.51 -6.12
CA GLY A 149 -21.19 26.53 -5.59
C GLY A 149 -20.44 27.73 -4.99
N LEU A 150 -19.35 27.47 -4.26
CA LEU A 150 -18.45 28.53 -3.79
C LEU A 150 -17.82 29.31 -4.95
N LEU A 151 -17.37 28.61 -6.00
CA LEU A 151 -16.88 29.22 -7.22
C LEU A 151 -17.97 30.11 -7.86
N ALA A 152 -19.22 29.66 -7.88
CA ALA A 152 -20.35 30.43 -8.41
C ALA A 152 -20.62 31.75 -7.67
N TRP A 153 -20.28 31.85 -6.39
CA TRP A 153 -20.31 33.12 -5.65
C TRP A 153 -19.26 34.10 -6.18
N ILE A 154 -18.02 33.64 -6.35
CA ILE A 154 -16.92 34.45 -6.89
C ILE A 154 -17.22 34.86 -8.34
N GLU A 155 -17.77 33.94 -9.13
CA GLU A 155 -18.19 34.19 -10.52
C GLU A 155 -19.50 34.99 -10.65
N ARG A 156 -20.13 35.34 -9.52
CA ARG A 156 -21.41 36.08 -9.47
C ARG A 156 -22.53 35.44 -10.33
N ARG A 157 -22.58 34.10 -10.43
CA ARG A 157 -23.61 33.37 -11.19
C ARG A 157 -25.01 33.52 -10.58
N SER A 158 -26.05 32.97 -11.19
CA SER A 158 -27.41 33.01 -10.65
C SER A 158 -27.54 32.31 -9.29
N ARG A 159 -28.62 32.60 -8.54
CA ARG A 159 -28.89 32.02 -7.20
C ARG A 159 -28.82 30.49 -7.19
N PHE A 160 -29.31 29.84 -8.25
CA PHE A 160 -29.21 28.38 -8.40
C PHE A 160 -27.77 27.89 -8.22
N TRP A 161 -26.83 28.45 -8.99
CA TRP A 161 -25.43 28.02 -8.98
C TRP A 161 -24.74 28.32 -7.66
N ARG A 162 -25.14 29.39 -6.96
CA ARG A 162 -24.56 29.81 -5.68
C ARG A 162 -24.98 28.92 -4.49
N PHE A 163 -26.21 28.40 -4.51
CA PHE A 163 -26.77 27.70 -3.36
C PHE A 163 -26.95 26.19 -3.59
N VAL A 164 -27.46 25.78 -4.76
CA VAL A 164 -27.86 24.39 -4.98
C VAL A 164 -26.68 23.42 -4.89
N PRO A 165 -25.52 23.65 -5.52
CA PRO A 165 -24.38 22.72 -5.38
C PRO A 165 -23.89 22.57 -3.93
N ILE A 166 -23.93 23.65 -3.14
CA ILE A 166 -23.51 23.64 -1.72
C ILE A 166 -24.49 22.80 -0.90
N VAL A 167 -25.79 23.13 -0.98
CA VAL A 167 -26.83 22.45 -0.20
C VAL A 167 -26.94 21.00 -0.63
N PHE A 168 -26.88 20.71 -1.93
CA PHE A 168 -26.96 19.35 -2.47
C PHE A 168 -25.76 18.51 -2.07
N GLY A 169 -24.54 19.04 -2.21
CA GLY A 169 -23.32 18.35 -1.77
C GLY A 169 -23.32 18.09 -0.26
N ALA A 170 -23.70 19.09 0.55
CA ALA A 170 -23.79 18.94 2.00
C ALA A 170 -24.86 17.91 2.42
N ALA A 171 -26.05 17.96 1.82
CA ALA A 171 -27.12 17.00 2.09
C ALA A 171 -26.70 15.57 1.73
N TRP A 172 -26.05 15.39 0.57
CA TRP A 172 -25.51 14.10 0.16
C TRP A 172 -24.43 13.59 1.11
N PHE A 173 -23.48 14.45 1.49
CA PHE A 173 -22.42 14.10 2.43
C PHE A 173 -23.02 13.61 3.75
N LEU A 174 -23.97 14.35 4.33
CA LEU A 174 -24.64 13.94 5.57
C LEU A 174 -25.40 12.62 5.43
N ALA A 175 -26.07 12.40 4.30
CA ALA A 175 -26.74 11.13 4.02
C ALA A 175 -25.73 9.97 3.90
N ALA A 176 -24.62 10.17 3.21
CA ALA A 176 -23.55 9.20 3.06
C ALA A 176 -22.88 8.88 4.40
N MET A 177 -22.61 9.87 5.24
CA MET A 177 -22.06 9.65 6.59
C MET A 177 -23.00 8.83 7.47
N ARG A 178 -24.33 9.04 7.37
CA ARG A 178 -25.32 8.21 8.07
C ARG A 178 -25.35 6.79 7.53
N LEU A 179 -25.28 6.62 6.21
CA LEU A 179 -25.20 5.30 5.58
C LEU A 179 -23.96 4.53 6.05
N ILE A 180 -22.81 5.19 6.06
CA ILE A 180 -21.55 4.60 6.51
C ILE A 180 -21.63 4.22 7.98
N GLY A 181 -22.07 5.15 8.84
CA GLY A 181 -22.25 4.88 10.27
C GLY A 181 -23.20 3.71 10.55
N HIS A 182 -24.24 3.52 9.74
CA HIS A 182 -25.18 2.40 9.89
C HIS A 182 -24.52 1.02 9.64
N PHE A 183 -23.57 0.95 8.72
CA PHE A 183 -22.88 -0.30 8.35
C PHE A 183 -21.50 -0.46 9.00
N ALA A 184 -20.97 0.60 9.62
CA ALA A 184 -19.70 0.56 10.34
C ALA A 184 -19.85 -0.18 11.68
N PRO A 185 -18.90 -1.05 12.06
CA PRO A 185 -18.97 -1.81 13.33
C PRO A 185 -19.13 -0.94 14.58
N GLU A 186 -18.50 0.23 14.59
CA GLU A 186 -18.47 1.17 15.72
C GLU A 186 -19.48 2.31 15.57
N GLY A 187 -20.38 2.24 14.58
CA GLY A 187 -21.41 3.26 14.36
C GLY A 187 -20.89 4.59 13.78
N GLY A 188 -19.59 4.70 13.48
CA GLY A 188 -18.93 5.94 13.09
C GLY A 188 -17.94 5.79 11.94
N TYR A 189 -17.50 6.91 11.40
CA TYR A 189 -16.55 6.96 10.29
C TYR A 189 -15.12 6.73 10.78
N LYS A 190 -14.60 5.51 10.56
CA LYS A 190 -13.29 5.07 11.09
C LYS A 190 -12.12 5.99 10.71
N PHE A 191 -12.20 6.68 9.56
CA PHE A 191 -11.12 7.55 9.08
C PHE A 191 -11.05 8.90 9.83
N LEU A 192 -11.97 9.19 10.76
CA LEU A 192 -11.84 10.31 11.70
C LEU A 192 -10.57 10.21 12.55
N VAL A 193 -10.00 9.01 12.73
CA VAL A 193 -8.75 8.80 13.47
C VAL A 193 -7.59 9.66 12.96
N TYR A 194 -7.56 9.98 11.66
CA TYR A 194 -6.54 10.85 11.08
C TYR A 194 -6.60 12.28 11.61
N TYR A 195 -7.73 12.71 12.16
CA TYR A 195 -7.92 14.07 12.68
C TYR A 195 -7.95 14.12 14.21
N SER A 196 -7.57 13.02 14.88
CA SER A 196 -7.58 12.90 16.35
C SER A 196 -6.79 13.99 17.07
N TRP A 197 -5.80 14.61 16.42
CA TRP A 197 -5.03 15.73 16.96
C TRP A 197 -5.84 17.06 17.04
N LEU A 198 -6.99 17.12 16.36
CA LEU A 198 -7.97 18.22 16.40
C LEU A 198 -9.21 17.88 17.23
N GLY A 199 -9.51 16.62 17.53
CA GLY A 199 -10.66 16.23 18.35
C GLY A 199 -11.14 14.81 18.11
N GLY A 200 -12.06 14.34 18.96
CA GLY A 200 -12.62 12.99 18.89
C GLY A 200 -13.88 12.88 18.03
N SER A 201 -14.50 14.01 17.68
CA SER A 201 -15.72 14.06 16.86
C SER A 201 -15.61 15.05 15.71
N PHE A 202 -16.45 14.89 14.68
CA PHE A 202 -16.48 15.80 13.53
C PHE A 202 -16.71 17.27 13.93
N GLY A 203 -17.59 17.51 14.91
CA GLY A 203 -17.88 18.85 15.42
C GLY A 203 -16.68 19.46 16.16
N GLU A 204 -16.00 18.68 16.99
CA GLU A 204 -14.77 19.13 17.67
C GLU A 204 -13.65 19.44 16.69
N ILE A 205 -13.43 18.57 15.70
CA ILE A 205 -12.40 18.77 14.67
C ILE A 205 -12.61 20.10 13.96
N LEU A 206 -13.83 20.37 13.49
CA LEU A 206 -14.16 21.62 12.80
C LEU A 206 -13.97 22.84 13.72
N LEU A 207 -14.47 22.75 14.96
CA LEU A 207 -14.40 23.84 15.92
C LEU A 207 -12.95 24.15 16.33
N ASN A 208 -12.14 23.12 16.57
CA ASN A 208 -10.74 23.26 16.98
C ASN A 208 -9.84 23.70 15.83
N ALA A 209 -10.14 23.29 14.59
CA ALA A 209 -9.46 23.82 13.41
C ALA A 209 -9.63 25.35 13.30
N ILE A 210 -10.81 25.87 13.67
CA ILE A 210 -11.09 27.32 13.68
C ILE A 210 -10.51 28.01 14.92
N LYS A 211 -10.64 27.41 16.11
CA LYS A 211 -10.16 28.00 17.38
C LYS A 211 -8.64 28.03 17.52
N HIS A 212 -7.94 27.13 16.83
CA HIS A 212 -6.48 26.99 16.95
C HIS A 212 -5.76 27.17 15.60
N PRO A 213 -5.89 28.35 14.95
CA PRO A 213 -5.39 28.55 13.59
C PRO A 213 -3.85 28.45 13.49
N ILE A 214 -3.11 28.85 14.54
CA ILE A 214 -1.65 28.71 14.60
C ILE A 214 -1.26 27.23 14.63
N LYS A 215 -1.97 26.41 15.41
CA LYS A 215 -1.73 24.96 15.49
C LYS A 215 -1.98 24.30 14.13
N VAL A 216 -3.05 24.70 13.45
CA VAL A 216 -3.36 24.24 12.09
C VAL A 216 -2.27 24.67 11.11
N PHE A 217 -1.84 25.93 11.17
CA PHE A 217 -0.78 26.43 10.31
C PHE A 217 0.52 25.62 10.47
N VAL A 218 0.98 25.40 11.69
CA VAL A 218 2.18 24.60 11.99
C VAL A 218 2.02 23.15 11.50
N HIS A 219 0.81 22.57 11.60
CA HIS A 219 0.53 21.23 11.10
C HIS A 219 0.61 21.13 9.57
N ILE A 220 0.11 22.15 8.85
CA ILE A 220 0.07 22.13 7.39
C ILE A 220 1.36 22.68 6.74
N ASP A 221 2.16 23.47 7.45
CA ASP A 221 3.41 24.06 6.96
C ASP A 221 4.56 23.04 7.00
N THR A 222 4.48 22.05 6.11
CA THR A 222 5.45 20.97 6.01
C THR A 222 5.98 20.84 4.59
N LEU A 223 7.24 20.41 4.45
CA LEU A 223 7.85 20.18 3.14
C LEU A 223 7.06 19.18 2.28
N PRO A 224 6.55 18.03 2.81
CA PRO A 224 5.72 17.12 2.03
C PRO A 224 4.43 17.77 1.48
N ASN A 225 3.79 18.66 2.26
CA ASN A 225 2.61 19.38 1.77
C ASN A 225 2.96 20.34 0.63
N LEU A 226 4.09 21.04 0.75
CA LEU A 226 4.60 21.90 -0.31
C LEU A 226 4.97 21.09 -1.57
N GLU A 227 5.67 19.97 -1.41
CA GLU A 227 6.02 19.04 -2.49
C GLU A 227 4.79 18.55 -3.23
N MET A 228 3.72 18.18 -2.51
CA MET A 228 2.46 17.77 -3.13
C MET A 228 1.83 18.91 -3.94
N ILE A 229 1.78 20.12 -3.38
CA ILE A 229 1.23 21.28 -4.11
C ILE A 229 2.07 21.51 -5.37
N LEU A 230 3.40 21.59 -5.27
CA LEU A 230 4.26 21.80 -6.45
C LEU A 230 4.13 20.66 -7.46
N GLY A 231 4.03 19.41 -6.99
CA GLY A 231 3.87 18.22 -7.81
C GLY A 231 2.56 18.17 -8.59
N PHE A 232 1.48 18.77 -8.08
CA PHE A 232 0.24 18.92 -8.84
C PHE A 232 0.35 19.91 -10.00
N GLY A 233 1.16 20.96 -9.86
CA GLY A 233 1.36 21.94 -10.91
C GLY A 233 2.40 21.53 -11.96
N MET A 234 3.40 20.76 -11.57
CA MET A 234 4.56 20.43 -12.40
C MET A 234 4.18 19.80 -13.76
N PRO A 235 3.28 18.80 -13.85
CA PRO A 235 2.89 18.18 -15.13
C PRO A 235 2.26 19.15 -16.14
N LEU A 236 1.72 20.26 -15.66
CA LEU A 236 1.09 21.32 -16.45
C LEU A 236 1.91 22.62 -16.40
N LEU A 237 3.20 22.52 -16.07
CA LEU A 237 4.16 23.64 -16.02
C LEU A 237 3.65 24.82 -15.21
N PHE A 238 3.02 24.52 -14.08
CA PHE A 238 2.48 25.48 -13.13
C PHE A 238 1.38 26.42 -13.71
N LEU A 239 0.85 26.13 -14.91
CA LEU A 239 -0.30 26.84 -15.50
C LEU A 239 -1.52 26.93 -14.56
N PRO A 240 -1.89 25.91 -13.77
CA PRO A 240 -2.98 26.02 -12.81
C PRO A 240 -2.84 27.20 -11.83
N TYR A 241 -1.62 27.63 -11.51
CA TYR A 241 -1.36 28.67 -10.51
C TYR A 241 -1.39 30.10 -11.06
N PHE A 242 -1.35 30.29 -12.39
CA PHE A 242 -1.44 31.63 -12.98
C PHE A 242 -2.83 32.25 -12.87
N ARG A 243 -3.88 31.42 -12.95
CA ARG A 243 -5.26 31.84 -12.67
C ARG A 243 -5.93 30.84 -11.72
N PRO A 244 -5.62 30.93 -10.42
CA PRO A 244 -5.95 29.89 -9.44
C PRO A 244 -7.43 29.86 -9.06
N ARG A 245 -8.30 30.67 -9.69
CA ARG A 245 -9.71 30.81 -9.32
C ARG A 245 -10.44 29.45 -9.24
N ARG A 246 -10.13 28.53 -10.16
CA ARG A 246 -10.73 27.18 -10.18
C ARG A 246 -10.01 26.14 -9.34
N LEU A 247 -8.84 26.47 -8.78
CA LEU A 247 -8.25 25.64 -7.72
C LEU A 247 -9.13 25.65 -6.46
N LEU A 248 -10.07 26.59 -6.33
CA LEU A 248 -11.10 26.53 -5.30
C LEU A 248 -11.87 25.21 -5.29
N LEU A 249 -12.00 24.52 -6.44
CA LEU A 249 -12.63 23.20 -6.50
C LEU A 249 -11.89 22.13 -5.67
N ALA A 250 -10.60 22.32 -5.43
CA ALA A 250 -9.78 21.46 -4.60
C ALA A 250 -9.80 21.83 -3.11
N ILE A 251 -10.52 22.88 -2.67
CA ILE A 251 -10.42 23.36 -1.28
C ILE A 251 -10.83 22.29 -0.26
N GLY A 252 -11.88 21.52 -0.54
CA GLY A 252 -12.33 20.42 0.32
C GLY A 252 -11.35 19.25 0.34
N PRO A 253 -10.98 18.68 -0.83
CA PRO A 253 -9.94 17.64 -0.90
C PRO A 253 -8.60 18.08 -0.29
N LEU A 254 -8.19 19.35 -0.45
CA LEU A 254 -7.01 19.90 0.21
C LEU A 254 -7.17 19.90 1.73
N ALA A 255 -8.31 20.36 2.25
CA ALA A 255 -8.57 20.34 3.68
C ALA A 255 -8.54 18.91 4.24
N GLN A 256 -9.13 17.95 3.54
CA GLN A 256 -9.13 16.53 3.91
C GLN A 256 -7.69 15.98 4.02
N ILE A 257 -6.83 16.27 3.04
CA ILE A 257 -5.45 15.78 3.06
C ILE A 257 -4.59 16.55 4.09
N LEU A 258 -4.60 17.87 4.05
CA LEU A 258 -3.71 18.71 4.86
C LEU A 258 -4.02 18.64 6.36
N LEU A 259 -5.29 18.51 6.74
CA LEU A 259 -5.67 18.39 8.15
C LEU A 259 -5.51 16.97 8.71
N GLY A 260 -5.33 15.96 7.85
CA GLY A 260 -5.02 14.61 8.28
C GLY A 260 -3.64 14.55 8.95
N ALA A 261 -3.50 13.72 9.97
CA ALA A 261 -2.23 13.51 10.69
C ALA A 261 -1.06 13.10 9.77
N PRO A 262 -1.26 12.26 8.72
CA PRO A 262 -0.19 11.96 7.77
C PRO A 262 0.22 13.16 6.88
N GLY A 263 -0.67 14.14 6.71
CA GLY A 263 -0.51 15.21 5.72
C GLY A 263 -0.57 14.72 4.26
N GLY A 264 -0.01 15.53 3.37
CA GLY A 264 0.14 15.26 1.95
C GLY A 264 1.46 14.54 1.61
N GLY A 265 2.09 14.93 0.51
CA GLY A 265 3.34 14.37 0.00
C GLY A 265 3.18 13.55 -1.28
N SER A 266 4.25 12.86 -1.66
CA SER A 266 4.32 12.08 -2.91
C SER A 266 3.28 10.96 -2.96
N LEU A 267 2.93 10.36 -1.82
CA LEU A 267 1.88 9.34 -1.73
C LEU A 267 0.55 9.81 -2.33
N ILE A 268 0.19 11.08 -2.17
CA ILE A 268 -1.05 11.61 -2.75
C ILE A 268 -0.95 11.71 -4.27
N LEU A 269 0.23 12.03 -4.81
CA LEU A 269 0.51 12.13 -6.25
C LEU A 269 0.62 10.75 -6.92
N GLU A 270 1.02 9.74 -6.16
CA GLU A 270 1.29 8.38 -6.62
C GLU A 270 0.09 7.43 -6.50
N THR A 271 -1.00 7.86 -5.86
CA THR A 271 -2.16 7.00 -5.57
C THR A 271 -3.47 7.59 -6.10
N HIS A 272 -4.56 6.84 -5.92
CA HIS A 272 -5.90 7.23 -6.34
C HIS A 272 -6.39 8.57 -5.73
N TYR A 273 -5.82 9.05 -4.63
CA TYR A 273 -6.21 10.31 -3.97
C TYR A 273 -6.07 11.53 -4.89
N ALA A 274 -5.13 11.52 -5.84
CA ALA A 274 -5.00 12.57 -6.85
C ALA A 274 -6.29 12.82 -7.67
N SER A 275 -7.19 11.82 -7.78
CA SER A 275 -8.42 11.89 -8.57
C SER A 275 -9.29 13.11 -8.26
N LEU A 276 -9.42 13.48 -6.97
CA LEU A 276 -10.26 14.61 -6.56
C LEU A 276 -9.67 15.98 -6.95
N PHE A 277 -8.36 16.03 -7.20
CA PHE A 277 -7.65 17.26 -7.55
C PHE A 277 -7.64 17.51 -9.06
N LEU A 278 -7.72 16.46 -9.89
CA LEU A 278 -7.65 16.57 -11.35
C LEU A 278 -8.69 17.55 -11.94
N PRO A 279 -9.97 17.56 -11.52
CA PRO A 279 -10.94 18.55 -12.01
C PRO A 279 -10.51 19.99 -11.75
N ALA A 280 -9.99 20.29 -10.55
CA ALA A 280 -9.52 21.61 -10.17
C ALA A 280 -8.27 22.01 -10.95
N ILE A 281 -7.28 21.13 -11.00
CA ILE A 281 -5.97 21.34 -11.64
C ILE A 281 -6.15 21.62 -13.13
N PHE A 282 -6.88 20.76 -13.84
CA PHE A 282 -7.08 20.93 -15.29
C PHE A 282 -8.00 22.10 -15.61
N ALA A 283 -9.05 22.35 -14.82
CA ALA A 283 -9.92 23.50 -15.06
C ALA A 283 -9.21 24.84 -14.80
N ALA A 284 -8.30 24.89 -13.82
CA ALA A 284 -7.44 26.04 -13.57
C ALA A 284 -6.33 26.17 -14.64
N ALA A 285 -5.76 25.06 -15.12
CA ALA A 285 -4.80 25.08 -16.22
C ALA A 285 -5.41 25.69 -17.50
N ILE A 286 -6.66 25.36 -17.82
CA ILE A 286 -7.39 25.98 -18.95
C ILE A 286 -7.49 27.50 -18.77
N ASP A 287 -7.79 27.98 -17.56
CA ASP A 287 -7.84 29.41 -17.24
C ASP A 287 -6.45 30.07 -17.29
N GLY A 288 -5.40 29.33 -16.91
CA GLY A 288 -4.00 29.74 -17.01
C GLY A 288 -3.53 29.87 -18.46
N VAL A 289 -3.87 28.91 -19.32
CA VAL A 289 -3.61 29.00 -20.78
C VAL A 289 -4.33 30.21 -21.39
N ALA A 290 -5.57 30.48 -20.97
CA ALA A 290 -6.32 31.67 -21.39
C ALA A 290 -5.67 33.00 -20.95
N ALA A 291 -4.77 32.95 -19.95
CA ALA A 291 -4.05 34.11 -19.43
C ALA A 291 -2.79 34.45 -20.22
N LEU A 292 -2.25 33.50 -20.99
CA LEU A 292 -1.01 33.70 -21.71
C LEU A 292 -1.18 34.77 -22.81
N PRO A 293 -0.28 35.77 -22.87
CA PRO A 293 -0.25 36.74 -23.96
C PRO A 293 -0.19 36.01 -25.31
N GLY A 294 -1.08 36.34 -26.24
CA GLY A 294 -1.13 35.73 -27.58
C GLY A 294 -2.21 34.67 -27.81
N VAL A 295 -2.62 33.93 -26.77
CA VAL A 295 -3.77 32.99 -26.87
C VAL A 295 -5.09 33.76 -26.98
N ALA A 296 -5.22 34.87 -26.24
CA ALA A 296 -6.38 35.76 -26.26
C ALA A 296 -6.38 36.78 -27.42
N LYS A 297 -5.23 37.05 -28.04
CA LYS A 297 -5.07 38.07 -29.10
C LYS A 297 -4.32 37.51 -30.32
N ARG A 298 -4.96 36.60 -31.08
CA ARG A 298 -4.67 36.19 -32.48
C ARG A 298 -3.25 36.49 -33.06
N THR A 299 -2.19 36.22 -32.31
CA THR A 299 -0.80 36.37 -32.76
C THR A 299 0.02 35.22 -32.19
N ARG A 300 0.96 34.80 -33.02
CA ARG A 300 1.67 33.51 -33.01
C ARG A 300 2.55 33.34 -31.76
N LEU A 301 2.00 32.91 -30.62
CA LEU A 301 2.78 31.92 -29.87
C LEU A 301 2.90 30.73 -30.81
N ASP A 302 4.12 30.41 -31.23
CA ASP A 302 4.32 29.33 -32.19
C ASP A 302 3.64 28.09 -31.60
N LYS A 303 2.71 27.51 -32.35
CA LYS A 303 2.02 26.27 -31.96
C LYS A 303 3.05 25.20 -31.62
N LYS A 304 4.24 25.24 -32.24
CA LYS A 304 5.39 24.39 -31.92
C LYS A 304 5.92 24.61 -30.50
N VAL A 305 5.96 25.84 -30.01
CA VAL A 305 6.42 26.15 -28.64
C VAL A 305 5.41 25.62 -27.62
N LEU A 306 4.10 25.85 -27.81
CA LEU A 306 3.08 25.26 -26.93
C LEU A 306 3.11 23.73 -26.98
N THR A 307 3.21 23.13 -28.17
CA THR A 307 3.32 21.68 -28.31
C THR A 307 4.60 21.14 -27.67
N ALA A 308 5.75 21.81 -27.81
CA ALA A 308 7.00 21.42 -27.17
C ALA A 308 6.91 21.54 -25.64
N ILE A 309 6.33 22.63 -25.13
CA ILE A 309 6.06 22.86 -23.70
C ILE A 309 5.19 21.72 -23.14
N PHE A 310 4.07 21.40 -23.78
CA PHE A 310 3.21 20.29 -23.35
C PHE A 310 3.90 18.93 -23.48
N ALA A 311 4.65 18.68 -24.57
CA ALA A 311 5.35 17.41 -24.79
C ALA A 311 6.49 17.20 -23.79
N VAL A 312 7.28 18.24 -23.50
CA VAL A 312 8.36 18.20 -22.51
C VAL A 312 7.80 18.09 -21.10
N GLY A 313 6.74 18.83 -20.76
CA GLY A 313 6.07 18.71 -19.46
C GLY A 313 5.47 17.31 -19.23
N ALA A 314 4.84 16.73 -20.25
CA ALA A 314 4.33 15.37 -20.20
C ALA A 314 5.47 14.32 -20.09
N ALA A 315 6.54 14.46 -20.88
CA ALA A 315 7.67 13.53 -20.86
C ALA A 315 8.43 13.60 -19.53
N TYR A 316 8.76 14.81 -19.06
CA TYR A 316 9.42 15.03 -17.78
C TYR A 316 8.53 14.55 -16.62
N GLY A 317 7.24 14.88 -16.64
CA GLY A 317 6.27 14.39 -15.65
C GLY A 317 6.21 12.87 -15.60
N ALA A 318 6.13 12.21 -16.76
CA ALA A 318 6.08 10.75 -16.86
C ALA A 318 7.35 10.05 -16.34
N ILE A 319 8.52 10.68 -16.46
CA ILE A 319 9.80 10.16 -15.97
C ILE A 319 10.00 10.48 -14.49
N ALA A 320 9.73 11.71 -14.06
CA ALA A 320 10.09 12.20 -12.73
C ALA A 320 9.04 11.88 -11.66
N LEU A 321 7.75 11.91 -12.01
CA LEU A 321 6.63 11.66 -11.10
C LEU A 321 5.77 10.46 -11.52
N GLY A 322 5.98 9.96 -12.74
CA GLY A 322 5.18 8.88 -13.31
C GLY A 322 5.81 7.51 -13.09
N PRO A 323 5.05 6.45 -13.36
CA PRO A 323 5.48 5.07 -13.14
C PRO A 323 6.31 4.53 -14.31
N LEU A 324 6.69 5.37 -15.29
CA LEU A 324 7.34 4.92 -16.52
C LEU A 324 8.69 4.22 -16.25
N PRO A 325 9.56 4.71 -15.35
CA PRO A 325 10.79 4.00 -15.02
C PRO A 325 10.54 2.63 -14.39
N SER A 326 9.60 2.52 -13.44
CA SER A 326 9.31 1.26 -12.75
C SER A 326 8.64 0.24 -13.67
N VAL A 327 7.76 0.70 -14.58
CA VAL A 327 7.17 -0.13 -15.62
C VAL A 327 8.24 -0.62 -16.60
N ALA A 328 9.15 0.25 -17.05
CA ALA A 328 10.22 -0.13 -17.96
C ALA A 328 11.12 -1.22 -17.35
N VAL A 329 11.51 -1.09 -16.08
CA VAL A 329 12.28 -2.13 -15.36
C VAL A 329 11.53 -3.47 -15.36
N ARG A 330 10.23 -3.47 -15.05
CA ARG A 330 9.41 -4.70 -15.03
C ARG A 330 9.23 -5.32 -16.43
N MET A 331 9.13 -4.52 -17.48
CA MET A 331 8.95 -5.00 -18.85
C MET A 331 10.23 -5.60 -19.44
N PHE A 332 11.39 -4.97 -19.20
CA PHE A 332 12.65 -5.34 -19.83
C PHE A 332 13.54 -6.25 -18.97
N ALA A 333 13.22 -6.44 -17.69
CA ALA A 333 13.90 -7.37 -16.79
C ALA A 333 12.87 -8.18 -15.95
N PRO A 334 12.04 -9.04 -16.58
CA PRO A 334 10.95 -9.73 -15.88
C PRO A 334 11.40 -10.73 -14.79
N GLY A 335 12.69 -11.08 -14.75
CA GLY A 335 13.37 -11.73 -13.64
C GLY A 335 12.62 -12.88 -12.94
N ALA A 336 12.77 -12.96 -11.62
CA ALA A 336 12.15 -13.97 -10.75
C ALA A 336 10.61 -13.87 -10.65
N ASP A 337 10.02 -12.75 -11.08
CA ASP A 337 8.59 -12.47 -10.91
C ASP A 337 7.71 -13.40 -11.74
N ILE A 338 8.11 -13.75 -12.98
CA ILE A 338 7.34 -14.66 -13.83
C ILE A 338 7.32 -16.08 -13.26
N VAL A 339 8.49 -16.57 -12.81
CA VAL A 339 8.61 -17.92 -12.24
C VAL A 339 7.76 -18.02 -10.97
N ARG A 340 7.87 -17.04 -10.08
CA ARG A 340 7.07 -16.95 -8.85
C ARG A 340 5.58 -16.83 -9.13
N ALA A 341 5.17 -16.02 -10.11
CA ALA A 341 3.77 -15.87 -10.49
C ALA A 341 3.18 -17.17 -11.07
N ASN A 342 3.95 -17.91 -11.87
CA ASN A 342 3.53 -19.21 -12.39
C ASN A 342 3.41 -20.26 -11.28
N ALA A 343 4.40 -20.34 -10.39
CA ALA A 343 4.35 -21.24 -9.23
C ALA A 343 3.16 -20.93 -8.31
N ALA A 344 2.92 -19.65 -8.02
CA ALA A 344 1.75 -19.20 -7.28
C ALA A 344 0.45 -19.62 -7.98
N ARG A 345 0.32 -19.40 -9.28
CA ARG A 345 -0.88 -19.80 -10.05
C ARG A 345 -1.14 -21.30 -9.98
N GLU A 346 -0.10 -22.13 -10.13
CA GLU A 346 -0.22 -23.57 -10.04
C GLU A 346 -0.63 -24.02 -8.63
N ALA A 347 0.00 -23.48 -7.59
CA ALA A 347 -0.33 -23.79 -6.20
C ALA A 347 -1.76 -23.38 -5.83
N LEU A 348 -2.17 -22.17 -6.22
CA LEU A 348 -3.51 -21.65 -5.95
C LEU A 348 -4.60 -22.43 -6.72
N GLY A 349 -4.29 -22.98 -7.89
CA GLY A 349 -5.19 -23.84 -8.67
C GLY A 349 -5.58 -25.15 -7.95
N LYS A 350 -4.81 -25.57 -6.94
CA LYS A 350 -5.10 -26.76 -6.11
C LYS A 350 -6.11 -26.46 -4.99
N ILE A 351 -6.42 -25.19 -4.72
CA ILE A 351 -7.37 -24.78 -3.69
C ILE A 351 -8.79 -24.83 -4.26
N PRO A 352 -9.73 -25.58 -3.66
CA PRO A 352 -11.12 -25.60 -4.11
C PRO A 352 -11.74 -24.20 -4.13
N ALA A 353 -12.56 -23.90 -5.15
CA ALA A 353 -13.21 -22.59 -5.31
C ALA A 353 -14.14 -22.24 -4.13
N SER A 354 -14.79 -23.25 -3.53
CA SER A 354 -15.67 -23.10 -2.36
C SER A 354 -14.93 -23.04 -1.02
N ALA A 355 -13.61 -23.23 -1.00
CA ALA A 355 -12.84 -23.21 0.24
C ALA A 355 -12.74 -21.80 0.84
N SER A 356 -12.95 -21.72 2.15
CA SER A 356 -12.61 -20.55 2.97
C SER A 356 -11.10 -20.45 3.12
N VAL A 357 -10.52 -19.32 2.70
CA VAL A 357 -9.07 -19.11 2.65
C VAL A 357 -8.67 -17.85 3.41
N ILE A 358 -7.58 -17.95 4.18
CA ILE A 358 -6.81 -16.78 4.64
C ILE A 358 -5.63 -16.61 3.68
N ALA A 359 -5.46 -15.43 3.10
CA ALA A 359 -4.40 -15.19 2.12
C ALA A 359 -3.52 -13.97 2.41
N GLY A 360 -2.24 -14.07 2.06
CA GLY A 360 -1.26 -12.98 2.07
C GLY A 360 -1.50 -11.95 0.94
N TYR A 361 -0.84 -10.79 1.01
CA TYR A 361 -1.12 -9.64 0.13
C TYR A 361 -1.00 -9.96 -1.35
N SER A 362 0.08 -10.65 -1.71
CA SER A 362 0.38 -11.03 -3.10
C SER A 362 -0.63 -12.03 -3.68
N LEU A 363 -1.26 -12.85 -2.84
CA LEU A 363 -2.13 -13.95 -3.27
C LEU A 363 -3.62 -13.60 -3.23
N LEU A 364 -4.02 -12.62 -2.40
CA LEU A 364 -5.42 -12.19 -2.24
C LEU A 364 -6.15 -11.92 -3.57
N PRO A 365 -5.61 -11.15 -4.54
CA PRO A 365 -6.34 -10.87 -5.78
C PRO A 365 -6.61 -12.12 -6.61
N ASN A 366 -5.68 -13.08 -6.62
CA ASN A 366 -5.84 -14.33 -7.37
C ASN A 366 -6.95 -15.23 -6.80
N LEU A 367 -7.31 -15.02 -5.53
CA LEU A 367 -8.30 -15.81 -4.81
C LEU A 367 -9.60 -15.05 -4.58
N SER A 368 -9.75 -13.80 -5.03
CA SER A 368 -10.85 -12.91 -4.61
C SER A 368 -12.21 -13.15 -5.26
N SER A 369 -12.30 -14.02 -6.26
CA SER A 369 -13.58 -14.47 -6.83
C SER A 369 -14.12 -15.67 -6.05
N ARG A 370 -14.34 -15.48 -4.74
CA ARG A 370 -14.91 -16.47 -3.81
C ARG A 370 -15.67 -15.79 -2.68
N GLU A 371 -16.57 -16.53 -2.04
CA GLU A 371 -17.42 -16.01 -0.95
C GLU A 371 -16.63 -15.69 0.32
N ARG A 372 -15.70 -16.58 0.70
CA ARG A 372 -14.93 -16.49 1.95
C ARG A 372 -13.43 -16.38 1.65
N LEU A 373 -12.94 -15.16 1.61
CA LEU A 373 -11.52 -14.82 1.51
C LEU A 373 -11.18 -13.79 2.60
N HIS A 374 -10.26 -14.16 3.47
CA HIS A 374 -9.84 -13.36 4.60
C HIS A 374 -8.39 -12.93 4.43
N SER A 375 -8.05 -11.77 4.97
CA SER A 375 -6.69 -11.25 4.81
C SER A 375 -5.79 -11.70 5.95
N LEU A 376 -4.61 -12.21 5.60
CA LEU A 376 -3.65 -12.70 6.57
C LEU A 376 -3.20 -11.60 7.52
N HIS A 377 -3.07 -10.35 7.08
CA HIS A 377 -2.58 -9.29 7.96
C HIS A 377 -3.51 -8.98 9.14
N TYR A 378 -4.84 -9.10 8.97
CA TYR A 378 -5.77 -8.94 10.09
C TYR A 378 -5.73 -10.15 11.03
N ALA A 379 -5.62 -11.36 10.48
CA ALA A 379 -5.39 -12.55 11.29
C ALA A 379 -4.06 -12.47 12.06
N PHE A 380 -3.02 -11.93 11.41
CA PHE A 380 -1.70 -11.70 11.98
C PHE A 380 -1.76 -10.62 13.06
N LEU A 381 -2.42 -9.48 12.85
CA LEU A 381 -2.52 -8.43 13.87
C LEU A 381 -3.50 -8.76 15.00
N GLY A 382 -4.49 -9.63 14.76
CA GLY A 382 -5.52 -9.97 15.74
C GLY A 382 -6.48 -8.81 16.03
N VAL A 383 -6.42 -7.73 15.26
CA VAL A 383 -7.29 -6.55 15.36
C VAL A 383 -7.74 -6.07 13.99
N THR A 384 -8.90 -5.41 13.95
CA THR A 384 -9.43 -4.79 12.74
C THR A 384 -8.65 -3.51 12.40
N GLN A 385 -8.81 -3.03 11.16
CA GLN A 385 -8.19 -1.78 10.72
C GLN A 385 -8.72 -0.61 11.56
N TYR A 386 -7.82 0.14 12.21
CA TYR A 386 -8.10 1.34 13.01
C TYR A 386 -9.03 1.17 14.22
N GLY A 387 -9.80 0.09 14.34
CA GLY A 387 -10.86 -0.02 15.34
C GLY A 387 -10.45 -0.49 16.73
N GLY A 388 -9.20 -0.95 16.94
CA GLY A 388 -8.78 -1.59 18.20
C GLY A 388 -9.57 -2.87 18.57
N SER A 389 -10.68 -3.12 17.88
CA SER A 389 -11.56 -4.27 18.03
C SER A 389 -10.83 -5.54 17.63
N SER A 390 -11.03 -6.60 18.43
CA SER A 390 -10.45 -7.91 18.17
C SER A 390 -10.92 -8.44 16.82
N TYR A 391 -9.98 -8.80 15.95
CA TYR A 391 -10.27 -9.52 14.72
C TYR A 391 -10.40 -11.01 15.07
N LYS A 392 -11.65 -11.48 15.17
CA LYS A 392 -11.93 -12.90 15.36
C LYS A 392 -11.35 -13.67 14.19
N THR A 393 -10.39 -14.53 14.49
CA THR A 393 -9.72 -15.28 13.45
C THR A 393 -10.71 -16.25 12.78
N PRO A 394 -10.94 -16.13 11.46
CA PRO A 394 -11.98 -16.89 10.75
C PRO A 394 -11.78 -18.39 10.82
N ASP A 395 -12.85 -19.18 10.76
CA ASP A 395 -12.74 -20.63 10.57
C ASP A 395 -12.45 -20.94 9.08
N SER A 396 -11.17 -20.86 8.73
CA SER A 396 -10.66 -21.13 7.38
C SER A 396 -9.82 -22.39 7.38
N ARG A 397 -10.09 -23.26 6.41
CA ARG A 397 -9.41 -24.56 6.25
C ARG A 397 -8.05 -24.44 5.56
N VAL A 398 -7.78 -23.30 4.90
CA VAL A 398 -6.57 -23.08 4.10
C VAL A 398 -5.98 -21.72 4.45
N VAL A 399 -4.67 -21.69 4.69
CA VAL A 399 -3.86 -20.47 4.82
C VAL A 399 -2.85 -20.49 3.68
N ALA A 400 -2.90 -19.49 2.80
CA ALA A 400 -2.02 -19.36 1.63
C ALA A 400 -1.28 -18.04 1.68
N PHE A 401 0.03 -18.04 1.86
CA PHE A 401 0.79 -16.80 1.93
C PHE A 401 2.17 -16.97 1.34
N ASP A 402 2.74 -15.85 0.95
CA ASP A 402 4.14 -15.78 0.56
C ASP A 402 4.97 -15.35 1.77
N SER A 403 6.08 -16.05 2.03
CA SER A 403 6.93 -15.72 3.17
C SER A 403 7.48 -14.28 3.13
N GLU A 404 7.64 -13.67 1.95
CA GLU A 404 8.01 -12.27 1.83
C GLU A 404 6.93 -11.30 2.33
N ASP A 405 5.66 -11.72 2.41
CA ASP A 405 4.61 -10.90 3.02
C ASP A 405 4.94 -10.62 4.50
N LEU A 406 5.65 -11.53 5.19
CA LEU A 406 6.09 -11.33 6.58
C LEU A 406 7.17 -10.24 6.70
N LEU A 407 8.01 -10.08 5.67
CA LEU A 407 8.98 -8.98 5.58
C LEU A 407 8.26 -7.64 5.38
N THR A 408 7.25 -7.65 4.51
CA THR A 408 6.35 -6.51 4.32
C THR A 408 5.65 -6.13 5.63
N TYR A 409 5.16 -7.11 6.39
CA TYR A 409 4.53 -6.85 7.68
C TYR A 409 5.50 -6.25 8.70
N ARG A 410 6.74 -6.73 8.75
CA ARG A 410 7.76 -6.16 9.63
C ARG A 410 8.01 -4.69 9.31
N THR A 411 8.25 -4.37 8.04
CA THR A 411 8.54 -2.99 7.61
C THR A 411 7.35 -2.07 7.75
N GLN A 412 6.14 -2.55 7.44
CA GLN A 412 4.92 -1.76 7.53
C GLN A 412 4.46 -1.59 8.99
N PHE A 413 4.28 -2.69 9.73
CA PHE A 413 3.61 -2.65 11.02
C PHE A 413 4.47 -2.08 12.14
N LEU A 414 5.79 -2.25 12.09
CA LEU A 414 6.67 -1.60 13.07
C LEU A 414 6.75 -0.08 12.87
N ASN A 415 6.47 0.42 11.68
CA ASN A 415 6.53 1.85 11.34
C ASN A 415 5.15 2.53 11.34
N THR A 416 4.08 1.77 11.53
CA THR A 416 2.71 2.29 11.58
C THR A 416 2.21 2.33 13.01
N GLY A 417 1.88 3.53 13.50
CA GLY A 417 1.62 3.75 14.92
C GLY A 417 0.52 2.86 15.52
N TRP A 418 -0.57 2.62 14.79
CA TRP A 418 -1.69 1.82 15.29
C TRP A 418 -1.47 0.31 15.24
N THR A 419 -0.59 -0.20 14.37
CA THR A 419 -0.31 -1.65 14.26
C THR A 419 0.86 -2.10 15.14
N ARG A 420 1.81 -1.20 15.43
CA ARG A 420 3.02 -1.48 16.23
C ARG A 420 2.74 -2.25 17.53
N PRO A 421 1.71 -1.91 18.34
CA PRO A 421 1.41 -2.65 19.57
C PRO A 421 1.00 -4.11 19.36
N TYR A 422 0.43 -4.42 18.19
CA TYR A 422 -0.15 -5.73 17.90
C TYR A 422 0.80 -6.65 17.14
N TYR A 423 1.83 -6.09 16.49
CA TYR A 423 2.78 -6.83 15.66
C TYR A 423 3.44 -8.01 16.39
N GLY A 424 3.88 -7.80 17.65
CA GLY A 424 4.64 -8.80 18.41
C GLY A 424 3.92 -10.14 18.56
N GLY A 425 2.61 -10.12 18.84
CA GLY A 425 1.82 -11.36 19.00
C GLY A 425 1.37 -12.01 17.68
N GLY A 426 1.75 -11.47 16.52
CA GLY A 426 1.23 -11.96 15.25
C GLY A 426 1.81 -13.28 14.79
N TYR A 427 3.06 -13.55 15.16
CA TYR A 427 3.71 -14.83 14.91
C TYR A 427 3.04 -15.97 15.68
N ASP A 428 2.67 -15.73 16.94
CA ASP A 428 1.95 -16.72 17.76
C ASP A 428 0.56 -17.02 17.19
N ARG A 429 -0.16 -15.98 16.78
CA ARG A 429 -1.47 -16.14 16.12
C ARG A 429 -1.37 -16.94 14.83
N LEU A 430 -0.37 -16.68 14.00
CA LEU A 430 -0.18 -17.41 12.75
C LEU A 430 0.32 -18.85 13.00
N ALA A 431 1.22 -19.06 13.96
CA ALA A 431 1.67 -20.38 14.41
C ALA A 431 0.51 -21.25 14.91
N SER A 432 -0.35 -20.71 15.77
CA SER A 432 -1.53 -21.43 16.26
C SER A 432 -2.46 -21.88 15.12
N ARG A 433 -2.46 -21.17 14.00
CA ARG A 433 -3.31 -21.45 12.83
C ARG A 433 -2.77 -22.50 11.90
N LEU A 434 -1.45 -22.60 11.75
CA LEU A 434 -0.85 -23.64 10.94
C LEU A 434 -0.81 -25.00 11.64
N GLY A 435 -1.15 -25.07 12.93
CA GLY A 435 -1.10 -26.32 13.71
C GLY A 435 0.33 -26.85 13.89
N ALA A 436 1.30 -26.05 13.49
CA ALA A 436 2.73 -26.22 13.69
C ALA A 436 3.25 -24.84 14.05
N PRO A 437 4.19 -24.72 14.99
CA PRO A 437 4.90 -23.47 15.15
C PRO A 437 5.47 -23.12 13.76
N MET A 438 4.99 -22.00 13.19
CA MET A 438 5.30 -21.58 11.81
C MET A 438 6.81 -21.63 11.56
N PHE A 439 7.52 -21.29 12.63
CA PHE A 439 8.89 -21.58 12.89
C PHE A 439 8.90 -22.61 14.00
N SER A 440 9.05 -23.88 13.67
CA SER A 440 9.58 -24.81 14.66
C SER A 440 11.05 -24.44 14.86
N ARG A 441 11.23 -23.31 15.56
CA ARG A 441 12.44 -22.75 16.13
C ARG A 441 13.32 -21.96 15.15
N ASP A 442 13.18 -20.62 15.22
CA ASP A 442 14.27 -19.61 15.29
C ASP A 442 14.21 -18.55 14.18
N ALA A 443 14.05 -17.29 14.56
CA ALA A 443 14.08 -16.16 13.65
C ALA A 443 15.50 -15.97 13.09
N PHE A 444 15.82 -16.58 11.95
CA PHE A 444 17.02 -16.22 11.19
C PHE A 444 16.80 -14.85 10.56
N THR A 445 17.35 -13.82 11.20
CA THR A 445 17.22 -12.43 10.75
C THR A 445 18.55 -11.93 10.22
N ILE A 446 18.59 -11.53 8.95
CA ILE A 446 19.71 -10.78 8.37
C ILE A 446 19.47 -9.28 8.56
N TYR A 447 20.51 -8.51 8.88
CA TYR A 447 20.42 -7.06 9.03
C TYR A 447 21.65 -6.33 8.49
N ASP A 448 21.45 -5.14 7.90
CA ASP A 448 22.46 -4.34 7.18
C ASP A 448 23.26 -3.36 8.10
N SER A 449 23.01 -3.34 9.42
CA SER A 449 23.59 -2.32 10.34
C SER A 449 24.30 -2.95 11.54
N PRO A 450 25.44 -2.43 12.04
CA PRO A 450 26.02 -2.92 13.28
C PRO A 450 24.96 -2.80 14.39
N VAL A 451 24.71 -3.91 15.11
CA VAL A 451 23.86 -3.90 16.30
C VAL A 451 24.34 -2.74 17.19
N PRO A 452 23.48 -1.79 17.61
CA PRO A 452 23.90 -0.81 18.59
C PRO A 452 24.39 -1.58 19.81
N SER A 453 25.63 -1.33 20.23
CA SER A 453 26.10 -1.75 21.55
C SER A 453 25.02 -1.39 22.56
N VAL A 454 24.47 -2.38 23.27
CA VAL A 454 23.42 -2.17 24.26
C VAL A 454 23.89 -1.05 25.20
N PRO A 455 23.22 0.11 25.26
CA PRO A 455 23.52 1.13 26.25
C PRO A 455 23.26 0.51 27.62
N GLY A 456 24.22 0.64 28.54
CA GLY A 456 24.12 0.12 29.90
C GLY A 456 22.74 0.43 30.50
N THR A 457 21.98 -0.62 30.78
CA THR A 457 20.67 -0.53 31.41
C THR A 457 20.84 -0.09 32.87
N LYS A 458 20.73 1.21 33.12
CA LYS A 458 20.16 1.70 34.39
C LYS A 458 18.65 1.51 34.31
N GLY A 459 18.20 0.29 34.51
CA GLY A 459 16.81 -0.07 34.72
C GLY A 459 16.71 -0.90 35.99
N THR A 460 16.01 -0.37 36.99
CA THR A 460 15.69 -1.04 38.25
C THR A 460 14.76 -2.22 37.97
N GLY A 461 15.33 -3.39 37.80
CA GLY A 461 14.66 -4.68 37.72
C GLY A 461 15.63 -5.74 38.20
N GLU A 462 15.17 -6.64 39.07
CA GLU A 462 15.97 -7.66 39.75
C GLU A 462 17.01 -8.31 38.82
N ARG A 463 18.29 -8.22 39.20
CA ARG A 463 19.38 -8.95 38.58
C ARG A 463 19.10 -10.45 38.75
N ALA A 464 18.57 -11.08 37.70
CA ALA A 464 18.77 -12.51 37.52
C ALA A 464 20.29 -12.75 37.53
N GLN A 465 20.75 -13.66 38.40
CA GLN A 465 22.15 -14.05 38.50
C GLN A 465 22.65 -14.43 37.10
N THR A 466 23.61 -13.66 36.59
CA THR A 466 24.20 -13.89 35.28
C THR A 466 25.19 -15.04 35.40
N SER A 467 24.87 -16.18 34.79
CA SER A 467 25.86 -17.18 34.41
C SER A 467 26.98 -16.51 33.58
N PRO A 468 28.23 -17.01 33.62
CA PRO A 468 29.32 -16.46 32.81
C PRO A 468 28.91 -16.40 31.33
N ALA A 469 29.28 -15.31 30.65
CA ALA A 469 28.97 -15.12 29.23
C ALA A 469 29.49 -16.32 28.41
N PRO A 470 28.67 -16.92 27.55
CA PRO A 470 29.07 -18.07 26.74
C PRO A 470 30.21 -17.72 25.79
N ALA A 471 31.14 -18.65 25.58
CA ALA A 471 32.24 -18.46 24.64
C ALA A 471 31.70 -18.45 23.19
N GLY A 472 31.99 -17.39 22.44
CA GLY A 472 31.70 -17.30 21.01
C GLY A 472 32.65 -18.15 20.16
N GLY A 473 32.28 -18.32 18.89
CA GLY A 473 33.01 -19.13 17.92
C GLY A 473 33.61 -18.31 16.79
N ARG A 474 34.71 -18.78 16.22
CA ARG A 474 35.28 -18.24 14.98
C ARG A 474 35.68 -19.38 14.04
N PHE A 475 35.29 -19.26 12.77
CA PHE A 475 35.64 -20.19 11.71
C PHE A 475 36.05 -19.42 10.46
N LEU A 476 37.13 -19.89 9.83
CA LEU A 476 37.71 -19.28 8.66
C LEU A 476 38.23 -20.37 7.73
N ASN A 477 37.81 -20.35 6.48
CA ASN A 477 38.45 -21.06 5.38
C ASN A 477 38.42 -20.21 4.10
N ASP A 478 38.92 -20.79 3.02
CA ASP A 478 39.09 -20.16 1.70
C ASP A 478 37.76 -19.65 1.10
N ARG A 479 36.62 -20.14 1.61
CA ARG A 479 35.27 -19.83 1.12
C ARG A 479 34.44 -19.04 2.12
N ILE A 480 34.73 -19.07 3.42
CA ILE A 480 33.83 -18.59 4.48
C ILE A 480 34.60 -17.96 5.64
N THR A 481 34.16 -16.79 6.09
CA THR A 481 34.41 -16.30 7.46
C THR A 481 33.12 -16.39 8.27
N LEU A 482 33.17 -16.86 9.53
CA LEU A 482 32.03 -16.88 10.46
C LEU A 482 32.52 -16.55 11.89
N GLU A 483 31.88 -15.59 12.54
CA GLU A 483 32.11 -15.15 13.92
C GLU A 483 30.77 -15.13 14.67
N SER A 484 30.76 -15.47 15.96
CA SER A 484 29.55 -15.43 16.79
C SER A 484 29.72 -14.77 18.15
N TRP A 485 28.65 -14.12 18.61
CA TRP A 485 28.49 -13.54 19.94
C TRP A 485 27.17 -14.04 20.57
N PRO A 486 27.23 -15.11 21.36
CA PRO A 486 26.05 -15.70 21.99
C PRO A 486 25.60 -14.93 23.24
N GLU A 487 24.29 -14.87 23.47
CA GLU A 487 23.66 -14.34 24.70
C GLU A 487 22.62 -15.36 25.20
N VAL A 488 22.68 -15.76 26.47
CA VAL A 488 21.75 -16.72 27.06
C VAL A 488 20.71 -15.98 27.90
N GLY A 489 19.47 -16.00 27.44
CA GLY A 489 18.29 -15.55 28.17
C GLY A 489 17.64 -16.69 28.96
N ARG A 490 16.56 -16.35 29.67
CA ARG A 490 15.83 -17.30 30.54
C ARG A 490 15.28 -18.51 29.79
N ASP A 491 14.90 -18.39 28.52
CA ASP A 491 14.30 -19.48 27.72
C ASP A 491 14.87 -19.58 26.31
N THR A 492 15.82 -18.71 25.96
CA THR A 492 16.33 -18.53 24.59
C THR A 492 17.83 -18.26 24.62
N LEU A 493 18.57 -18.88 23.70
CA LEU A 493 19.95 -18.56 23.34
C LEU A 493 19.92 -17.70 22.07
N LEU A 494 20.32 -16.44 22.17
CA LEU A 494 20.51 -15.57 21.03
C LEU A 494 21.91 -15.78 20.46
N LEU A 495 22.03 -16.04 19.16
CA LEU A 495 23.31 -16.12 18.46
C LEU A 495 23.40 -14.95 17.49
N ASN A 496 24.19 -13.94 17.81
CA ASN A 496 24.58 -12.92 16.85
C ASN A 496 25.73 -13.47 16.01
N LEU A 497 25.62 -13.41 14.69
CA LEU A 497 26.58 -13.98 13.75
C LEU A 497 27.09 -12.89 12.80
N ARG A 498 28.37 -12.95 12.45
CA ARG A 498 28.96 -12.19 11.34
C ARG A 498 29.63 -13.17 10.40
N TRP A 499 29.24 -13.18 9.13
CA TRP A 499 29.84 -14.11 8.17
C TRP A 499 29.97 -13.51 6.78
N LYS A 500 30.82 -14.11 5.95
CA LYS A 500 31.05 -13.68 4.57
C LYS A 500 31.40 -14.89 3.72
N LEU A 501 30.86 -14.95 2.51
CA LEU A 501 31.15 -15.98 1.52
C LEU A 501 32.03 -15.43 0.41
N TYR A 502 32.94 -16.25 -0.10
CA TYR A 502 33.85 -15.91 -1.19
C TYR A 502 33.61 -16.83 -2.40
N GLY A 503 33.62 -16.27 -3.61
CA GLY A 503 33.59 -17.05 -4.86
C GLY A 503 32.26 -17.76 -5.17
N LEU A 504 31.12 -17.24 -4.72
CA LEU A 504 29.80 -17.81 -5.00
C LEU A 504 29.40 -17.68 -6.48
N PRO A 505 29.00 -18.77 -7.15
CA PRO A 505 28.31 -18.71 -8.43
C PRO A 505 26.93 -18.01 -8.30
N PRO A 506 26.42 -17.34 -9.36
CA PRO A 506 25.18 -16.56 -9.29
C PRO A 506 23.90 -17.38 -9.05
N ASP A 507 23.98 -18.69 -9.25
CA ASP A 507 22.89 -19.67 -9.31
C ASP A 507 22.85 -20.61 -8.10
N VAL A 508 23.75 -20.44 -7.13
CA VAL A 508 23.86 -21.31 -5.95
C VAL A 508 23.22 -20.66 -4.73
N GLU A 509 22.25 -21.36 -4.11
CA GLU A 509 21.69 -20.96 -2.82
C GLU A 509 22.56 -21.49 -1.66
N PRO A 510 23.12 -20.62 -0.81
CA PRO A 510 23.71 -21.07 0.44
C PRO A 510 22.62 -21.61 1.39
N ALA A 511 23.03 -22.43 2.35
CA ALA A 511 22.22 -22.96 3.44
C ALA A 511 23.03 -23.00 4.75
N MET A 512 22.34 -22.89 5.89
CA MET A 512 22.97 -22.95 7.21
C MET A 512 22.30 -24.02 8.07
N ARG A 513 23.07 -24.88 8.74
CA ARG A 513 22.58 -25.85 9.72
C ARG A 513 23.04 -25.49 11.12
N LEU A 514 22.11 -25.37 12.06
CA LEU A 514 22.37 -25.27 13.47
C LEU A 514 22.19 -26.64 14.13
N THR A 515 23.17 -27.07 14.91
CA THR A 515 23.08 -28.28 15.74
C THR A 515 23.41 -27.96 17.19
N VAL A 516 22.49 -28.21 18.11
CA VAL A 516 22.76 -28.17 19.56
C VAL A 516 23.04 -29.58 20.05
N LYS A 517 24.16 -29.75 20.74
CA LYS A 517 24.60 -31.04 21.31
C LYS A 517 24.68 -30.94 22.81
N ASN A 518 24.39 -32.04 23.49
CA ASN A 518 24.54 -32.15 24.94
C ASN A 518 25.98 -32.50 25.35
N GLY A 519 26.27 -32.52 26.66
CA GLY A 519 27.57 -32.89 27.23
C GLY A 519 28.17 -34.25 26.79
N LYS A 520 27.38 -35.12 26.16
CA LYS A 520 27.82 -36.41 25.58
C LYS A 520 28.03 -36.35 24.06
N ASN A 521 28.08 -35.16 23.48
CA ASN A 521 28.18 -34.91 22.03
C ASN A 521 27.00 -35.48 21.20
N LYS A 522 25.86 -35.76 21.83
CA LYS A 522 24.64 -36.20 21.13
C LYS A 522 23.83 -34.99 20.70
N ALA A 523 23.46 -34.92 19.42
CA ALA A 523 22.56 -33.89 18.92
C ALA A 523 21.19 -33.99 19.61
N VAL A 524 20.75 -32.88 20.17
CA VAL A 524 19.44 -32.72 20.83
C VAL A 524 18.53 -31.77 20.04
N LEU A 525 19.11 -30.93 19.18
CA LEU A 525 18.40 -30.08 18.23
C LEU A 525 19.23 -29.99 16.94
N THR A 526 18.60 -30.22 15.79
CA THR A 526 19.20 -29.97 14.47
C THR A 526 18.20 -29.18 13.62
N ARG A 527 18.66 -28.15 12.94
CA ARG A 527 17.84 -27.22 12.14
C ARG A 527 18.57 -26.74 10.90
N ASP A 528 17.83 -26.60 9.80
CA ASP A 528 18.31 -26.13 8.52
C ASP A 528 17.61 -24.82 8.13
N TYR A 529 18.39 -23.81 7.77
CA TYR A 529 17.94 -22.50 7.32
C TYR A 529 18.36 -22.32 5.86
N GLY A 530 17.38 -22.35 4.96
CA GLY A 530 17.57 -21.94 3.57
C GLY A 530 17.61 -20.42 3.47
N PHE A 531 18.55 -19.88 2.69
CA PHE A 531 18.69 -18.42 2.52
C PHE A 531 17.59 -17.77 1.67
N ALA A 532 16.81 -18.57 0.94
CA ALA A 532 15.56 -18.15 0.31
C ALA A 532 14.52 -17.59 1.32
N ASN A 533 14.68 -17.89 2.62
CA ASN A 533 13.80 -17.42 3.69
C ASN A 533 14.36 -16.19 4.44
N ALA A 534 15.43 -15.58 3.95
CA ALA A 534 16.11 -14.49 4.63
C ALA A 534 15.82 -13.10 3.98
N PRO A 535 15.74 -12.01 4.77
CA PRO A 535 15.34 -10.68 4.30
C PRO A 535 16.29 -9.96 3.33
N VAL A 536 17.40 -10.58 2.91
CA VAL A 536 18.41 -9.93 2.07
C VAL A 536 18.61 -10.75 0.81
N SER A 537 18.55 -10.10 -0.35
CA SER A 537 18.81 -10.78 -1.63
C SER A 537 20.26 -11.27 -1.66
N ILE A 538 20.47 -12.49 -2.15
CA ILE A 538 21.79 -13.12 -2.29
C ILE A 538 22.74 -12.23 -3.12
N LYS A 539 22.22 -11.35 -3.99
CA LYS A 539 23.02 -10.36 -4.73
C LYS A 539 23.70 -9.31 -3.84
N LYS A 540 23.11 -8.91 -2.72
CA LYS A 540 23.75 -8.01 -1.73
C LYS A 540 24.79 -8.73 -0.86
N ALA A 541 24.72 -10.07 -0.76
CA ALA A 541 25.65 -10.87 0.03
C ALA A 541 27.09 -10.86 -0.50
N ALA A 542 27.27 -10.52 -1.78
CA ALA A 542 28.57 -10.48 -2.43
C ALA A 542 29.41 -9.24 -2.06
N ASP A 543 28.80 -8.18 -1.52
CA ASP A 543 29.44 -6.86 -1.36
C ASP A 543 30.11 -6.65 0.02
N GLY A 544 29.88 -7.53 1.01
CA GLY A 544 30.39 -7.32 2.37
C GLY A 544 30.04 -8.43 3.37
N PRO A 545 30.57 -8.37 4.61
CA PRO A 545 30.20 -9.31 5.67
C PRO A 545 28.74 -9.09 6.10
N ILE A 546 27.99 -10.18 6.18
CA ILE A 546 26.60 -10.23 6.59
C ILE A 546 26.51 -10.40 8.10
N LEU A 547 25.62 -9.62 8.72
CA LEU A 547 25.23 -9.81 10.09
C LEU A 547 23.91 -10.57 10.16
N SER A 548 23.85 -11.56 11.04
CA SER A 548 22.66 -12.38 11.26
C SER A 548 22.40 -12.57 12.74
N ARG A 549 21.15 -12.83 13.09
CA ARG A 549 20.74 -13.22 14.43
C ARG A 549 19.91 -14.49 14.33
N LEU A 550 20.19 -15.46 15.19
CA LEU A 550 19.35 -16.62 15.45
C LEU A 550 18.85 -16.56 16.89
N GLU A 551 17.60 -16.93 17.10
CA GLU A 551 17.04 -17.05 18.45
C GLU A 551 16.70 -18.52 18.71
N VAL A 552 17.54 -19.22 19.45
CA VAL A 552 17.43 -20.67 19.69
C VAL A 552 16.71 -20.94 21.00
N PRO A 553 15.49 -21.47 21.05
CA PRO A 553 14.78 -21.75 22.28
C PRO A 553 15.41 -22.96 22.95
N ILE A 554 15.75 -22.74 24.20
CA ILE A 554 16.40 -23.72 25.08
C ILE A 554 15.48 -24.08 26.25
N ALA A 555 14.24 -23.59 26.25
CA ALA A 555 13.23 -23.80 27.29
C ALA A 555 13.05 -25.28 27.66
N ASP A 556 12.93 -26.14 26.64
CA ASP A 556 12.64 -27.57 26.80
C ASP A 556 13.91 -28.43 26.93
N LEU A 557 15.10 -27.82 26.97
CA LEU A 557 16.32 -28.58 27.21
C LEU A 557 16.39 -28.99 28.69
N PRO A 558 16.71 -30.26 29.01
CA PRO A 558 17.03 -30.67 30.37
C PRO A 558 18.17 -29.83 30.98
N ALA A 559 18.27 -29.80 32.31
CA ALA A 559 19.41 -29.19 32.97
C ALA A 559 20.71 -29.89 32.54
N GLY A 560 21.71 -29.12 32.12
CA GLY A 560 22.96 -29.68 31.60
C GLY A 560 23.80 -28.72 30.79
N ARG A 561 24.99 -29.18 30.38
CA ARG A 561 25.86 -28.44 29.47
C ARG A 561 25.54 -28.75 28.01
N TYR A 562 25.54 -27.70 27.20
CA TYR A 562 25.23 -27.75 25.78
C TYR A 562 26.22 -26.92 24.98
N TRP A 563 26.41 -27.27 23.72
CA TRP A 563 27.05 -26.39 22.76
C TRP A 563 26.29 -26.38 21.44
N ALA A 564 26.32 -25.23 20.79
CA ALA A 564 25.74 -25.01 19.47
C ALA A 564 26.86 -25.01 18.42
N GLU A 565 26.63 -25.71 17.32
CA GLU A 565 27.48 -25.73 16.13
C GLU A 565 26.68 -25.22 14.94
N ILE A 566 27.32 -24.41 14.10
CA ILE A 566 26.77 -23.97 12.82
C ILE A 566 27.62 -24.52 11.69
N GLU A 567 26.97 -25.11 10.70
CA GLU A 567 27.56 -25.57 9.45
C GLU A 567 26.96 -24.78 8.29
N LEU A 568 27.81 -24.23 7.43
CA LEU A 568 27.39 -23.60 6.18
C LEU A 568 27.58 -24.61 5.04
N ALA A 569 26.62 -24.69 4.15
CA ALA A 569 26.60 -25.67 3.07
C ALA A 569 25.93 -25.12 1.81
N ARG A 570 26.23 -25.74 0.68
CA ARG A 570 25.37 -25.70 -0.50
C ARG A 570 24.23 -26.70 -0.31
N GLU A 571 23.02 -26.32 -0.70
CA GLU A 571 21.92 -27.28 -0.86
C GLU A 571 21.38 -27.24 -2.28
N ASP A 572 21.37 -28.40 -2.94
CA ASP A 572 20.55 -28.60 -4.11
C ASP A 572 19.17 -29.00 -3.59
N ALA A 573 18.17 -28.16 -3.82
CA ALA A 573 16.82 -28.38 -3.33
C ALA A 573 15.80 -28.09 -4.43
N PHE A 574 14.72 -28.86 -4.44
CA PHE A 574 13.54 -28.58 -5.25
C PHE A 574 12.33 -28.48 -4.33
N VAL A 575 11.36 -27.71 -4.78
CA VAL A 575 10.14 -27.48 -4.03
C VAL A 575 9.10 -28.49 -4.49
N THR A 576 8.63 -29.33 -3.57
CA THR A 576 7.49 -30.21 -3.81
C THR A 576 6.25 -29.69 -3.11
N VAL A 577 5.09 -30.00 -3.68
CA VAL A 577 3.80 -29.69 -3.07
C VAL A 577 3.30 -30.99 -2.44
N SER A 578 3.39 -31.08 -1.10
CA SER A 578 2.86 -32.22 -0.34
C SER A 578 1.38 -31.97 -0.03
N GLY A 579 0.51 -32.36 -0.97
CA GLY A 579 -0.93 -32.11 -0.88
C GLY A 579 -1.30 -30.63 -0.82
N ILE A 580 -2.37 -30.27 -0.10
CA ILE A 580 -2.85 -28.88 0.04
C ILE A 580 -2.11 -28.14 1.19
N ARG A 581 -1.25 -28.83 1.95
CA ARG A 581 -0.82 -28.36 3.30
C ARG A 581 0.57 -27.72 3.36
N SER A 582 1.48 -28.02 2.43
CA SER A 582 2.80 -27.37 2.45
C SER A 582 3.52 -27.42 1.12
N VAL A 583 4.26 -26.34 0.89
CA VAL A 583 5.38 -26.27 -0.04
C VAL A 583 6.58 -26.82 0.73
N GLU A 584 6.99 -28.05 0.44
CA GLU A 584 8.12 -28.71 1.12
C GLU A 584 9.37 -28.52 0.27
N ARG A 585 10.40 -27.88 0.86
CA ARG A 585 11.72 -27.80 0.23
C ARG A 585 12.41 -29.15 0.42
N VAL A 586 12.45 -29.94 -0.64
CA VAL A 586 13.13 -31.25 -0.66
C VAL A 586 14.58 -31.04 -1.08
N VAL A 587 15.50 -31.25 -0.14
CA VAL A 587 16.95 -31.18 -0.39
C VAL A 587 17.40 -32.50 -1.00
N THR A 588 17.91 -32.46 -2.24
CA THR A 588 18.44 -33.63 -2.98
C THR A 588 19.93 -33.83 -2.81
N GLY A 589 20.65 -32.77 -2.44
CA GLY A 589 22.10 -32.79 -2.29
C GLY A 589 22.54 -31.72 -1.31
N ARG A 590 23.57 -32.03 -0.52
CA ARG A 590 24.18 -31.07 0.40
C ARG A 590 25.69 -31.17 0.38
N GLU A 591 26.36 -30.08 0.06
CA GLU A 591 27.82 -29.97 0.07
C GLU A 591 28.23 -29.07 1.24
N SER A 592 28.87 -29.64 2.27
CA SER A 592 29.36 -28.86 3.40
C SER A 592 30.50 -27.95 2.97
N TRP A 593 30.45 -26.69 3.39
CA TRP A 593 31.54 -25.72 3.23
C TRP A 593 32.27 -25.47 4.55
N GLY A 594 31.95 -26.23 5.59
CA GLY A 594 32.56 -26.17 6.91
C GLY A 594 31.65 -25.58 7.99
N GLY A 595 32.08 -25.71 9.26
CA GLY A 595 31.29 -25.31 10.41
C GLY A 595 32.10 -25.01 11.66
N ALA A 596 31.49 -24.29 12.59
CA ALA A 596 32.09 -23.82 13.82
C ALA A 596 31.22 -24.15 15.02
N ARG A 597 31.83 -24.42 16.18
CA ARG A 597 31.14 -24.27 17.45
C ARG A 597 30.91 -22.77 17.70
N VAL A 598 29.66 -22.35 17.88
CA VAL A 598 29.25 -20.93 17.97
C VAL A 598 28.77 -20.50 19.35
N ALA A 599 28.49 -21.45 20.24
CA ALA A 599 28.18 -21.18 21.65
C ALA A 599 28.43 -22.41 22.53
N GLU A 600 28.78 -22.18 23.78
CA GLU A 600 28.74 -23.18 24.87
C GLU A 600 27.99 -22.58 26.06
N PHE A 601 26.96 -23.27 26.55
CA PHE A 601 26.06 -22.75 27.60
C PHE A 601 25.58 -23.85 28.54
N VAL A 602 25.07 -23.44 29.71
CA VAL A 602 24.47 -24.32 30.72
C VAL A 602 23.01 -23.95 30.87
N ARG A 603 22.12 -24.94 30.81
CA ARG A 603 20.67 -24.78 31.04
C ARG A 603 20.33 -24.96 32.51
#